data_AF-A0A157STS4-F1
#
_entry.id   AF-A0A157STS4-F1
#
_cell.length_a   1.000
_cell.length_b   1.000
_cell.length_c   1.000
_cell.angle_alpha   90.00
_cell.angle_beta   90.00
_cell.angle_gamma   90.00
#
_symmetry.space_group_name_H-M   'P 1'
#
loop_
_entity.id
_entity.type
_entity.pdbx_description
1 polymer ?
#
loop_
_entity_poly.entity_id
_entity_poly.type
_entity_poly.pdbx_seq_one_letter_code
_entity_poly.pdbx_strand_id
1 'polypeptide(L)' 'MSRHYAVVAGNPAREVRRRFEPAVIERLLALDIYGWEAARFEAWKPASDLDALCAAAARYDAV' A
#
# COMPACT_ATOMS: atom_id res chain seq x y z
N MET A 1 15.33 8.46 4.39
CA MET A 1 13.99 8.29 3.79
C MET A 1 13.96 6.96 3.06
N SER A 2 13.03 6.07 3.41
CA SER A 2 12.97 4.72 2.83
C SER A 2 12.41 4.77 1.40
N ARG A 3 12.99 4.00 0.46
CA ARG A 3 12.75 4.08 -1.01
C ARG A 3 11.55 3.24 -1.49
N HIS A 4 10.52 3.08 -0.65
CA HIS A 4 9.36 2.24 -0.97
C HIS A 4 8.61 2.80 -2.19
N TYR A 5 8.08 1.89 -3.03
CA TYR A 5 7.33 2.22 -4.25
C TYR A 5 8.10 3.08 -5.28
N ALA A 6 9.44 3.12 -5.21
CA ALA A 6 10.27 3.70 -6.26
C ALA A 6 10.21 2.83 -7.54
N VAL A 7 9.99 3.47 -8.68
CA VAL A 7 10.21 2.89 -10.00
C VAL A 7 11.67 3.16 -10.37
N VAL A 8 12.44 2.10 -10.59
CA VAL A 8 13.86 2.19 -10.96
C VAL A 8 14.09 1.65 -12.36
N ALA A 9 15.06 2.21 -13.09
CA ALA A 9 15.44 1.74 -14.42
C ALA A 9 16.93 1.97 -14.69
N GLY A 10 17.46 1.29 -15.71
CA GLY A 10 18.84 1.43 -16.19
C GLY A 10 19.83 0.41 -15.60
N ASN A 11 21.07 0.44 -16.12
CA ASN A 11 22.21 -0.34 -15.63
C ASN A 11 23.43 0.59 -15.49
N PRO A 12 23.83 1.02 -14.28
CA PRO A 12 23.23 0.67 -12.98
C PRO A 12 21.86 1.34 -12.77
N ALA A 13 21.00 0.68 -11.99
CA ALA A 13 19.64 1.15 -11.75
C ALA A 13 19.60 2.47 -10.98
N ARG A 14 18.75 3.40 -11.43
CA ARG A 14 18.48 4.68 -10.74
C ARG A 14 16.98 4.91 -10.60
N GLU A 15 16.59 5.69 -9.60
CA GLU A 15 15.20 6.09 -9.37
C GLU A 15 14.73 6.98 -10.54
N VAL A 16 13.61 6.60 -11.14
CA VAL A 16 12.96 7.34 -12.23
C VAL A 16 11.85 8.21 -11.66
N ARG A 17 11.02 7.63 -10.79
CA ARG A 17 9.91 8.29 -10.11
C ARG A 17 9.38 7.41 -8.99
N ARG A 18 8.45 7.93 -8.19
CA ARG A 18 7.65 7.13 -7.25
C ARG A 18 6.29 6.83 -7.85
N ARG A 19 5.70 5.69 -7.48
CA ARG A 19 4.35 5.30 -7.94
C ARG A 19 3.26 6.16 -7.31
N PHE A 20 3.51 6.64 -6.10
CA PHE A 20 2.56 7.40 -5.29
C PHE A 20 3.27 8.54 -4.57
N GLU A 21 2.49 9.51 -4.11
CA GLU A 21 2.94 10.59 -3.22
C GLU A 21 3.44 10.03 -1.88
N PRO A 22 4.39 10.70 -1.19
CA PRO A 22 4.94 10.23 0.08
C PRO A 22 3.88 9.92 1.15
N ALA A 23 2.85 10.77 1.29
CA ALA A 23 1.76 10.55 2.24
C ALA A 23 0.93 9.29 1.93
N VAL A 24 0.76 8.96 0.64
CA VAL A 24 0.08 7.74 0.20
C VAL A 24 0.93 6.51 0.51
N ILE A 25 2.25 6.59 0.32
CA ILE A 25 3.18 5.52 0.66
C ILE A 25 3.16 5.23 2.17
N GLU A 26 3.16 6.26 3.01
CA GLU A 26 3.09 6.10 4.47
C GLU A 26 1.80 5.39 4.90
N ARG A 27 0.66 5.77 4.32
CA ARG A 27 -0.63 5.10 4.56
C ARG A 27 -0.62 3.63 4.12
N LEU A 28 -0.07 3.34 2.94
CA LEU A 28 0.04 1.97 2.42
C LEU A 28 0.93 1.09 3.30
N LEU A 29 2.03 1.62 3.80
CA LEU A 29 2.93 0.91 4.70
C LEU A 29 2.31 0.69 6.07
N ALA A 30 1.59 1.67 6.61
CA ALA A 30 0.87 1.54 7.88
C ALA A 30 -0.26 0.52 7.84
N LEU A 31 -0.87 0.33 6.66
CA LEU A 31 -1.94 -0.64 6.45
C LEU A 31 -1.45 -2.10 6.49
N ASP A 32 -0.18 -2.32 6.12
CA ASP A 32 0.50 -3.62 6.10
C ASP A 32 -0.35 -4.77 5.51
N ILE A 33 -0.97 -4.53 4.35
CA ILE A 33 -1.93 -5.47 3.74
C ILE A 33 -1.39 -6.87 3.48
N TYR A 34 -0.07 -7.00 3.35
CA TYR A 34 0.59 -8.29 3.13
C TYR A 34 0.78 -9.08 4.43
N GLY A 35 0.60 -8.46 5.59
CA GLY A 35 0.52 -9.11 6.88
C GLY A 35 -0.90 -9.59 7.25
N TRP A 36 -1.92 -9.31 6.44
CA TRP A 36 -3.29 -9.70 6.72
C TRP A 36 -3.52 -11.22 6.55
N GLU A 37 -4.43 -11.75 7.36
CA GLU A 37 -4.98 -13.11 7.18
C GLU A 37 -5.63 -13.26 5.80
N ALA A 38 -5.50 -14.45 5.20
CA ALA A 38 -5.95 -14.70 3.83
C ALA A 38 -7.44 -14.39 3.61
N ALA A 39 -8.29 -14.65 4.60
CA ALA A 39 -9.72 -14.33 4.55
C ALA A 39 -9.98 -12.81 4.48
N ARG A 40 -9.20 -12.02 5.23
CA ARG A 40 -9.20 -10.55 5.15
C ARG A 40 -8.60 -10.07 3.85
N PHE A 41 -7.65 -10.78 3.25
CA PHE A 41 -7.12 -10.35 1.95
C PHE A 41 -8.11 -10.60 0.80
N GLU A 42 -8.68 -11.80 0.71
CA GLU A 42 -9.57 -12.19 -0.39
C GLU A 42 -10.90 -11.43 -0.39
N ALA A 43 -11.40 -11.04 0.79
CA ALA A 43 -12.61 -10.22 0.87
C ALA A 43 -12.45 -8.81 0.25
N TRP A 44 -11.21 -8.32 0.09
CA TRP A 44 -10.92 -6.93 -0.31
C TRP A 44 -10.13 -6.78 -1.61
N LYS A 45 -9.77 -7.90 -2.23
CA LYS A 45 -9.09 -7.99 -3.54
C LYS A 45 -9.71 -7.16 -4.69
N PRO A 46 -11.04 -6.93 -4.79
CA PRO A 46 -11.59 -6.13 -5.89
C PRO A 46 -11.50 -4.59 -5.68
N ALA A 47 -11.06 -4.11 -4.51
CA ALA A 47 -10.99 -2.67 -4.25
C ALA A 47 -9.71 -2.03 -4.85
N SER A 48 -9.87 -1.06 -5.75
CA SER A 48 -8.77 -0.24 -6.29
C SER A 48 -8.64 1.14 -5.62
N ASP A 49 -9.48 1.43 -4.61
CA ASP A 49 -9.56 2.70 -3.90
C ASP A 49 -8.90 2.61 -2.52
N LEU A 50 -7.84 3.39 -2.30
CA LEU A 50 -7.09 3.42 -1.05
C LEU A 50 -7.88 4.06 0.11
N ASP A 51 -8.72 5.06 -0.15
CA ASP A 51 -9.50 5.71 0.90
C ASP A 51 -10.59 4.76 1.42
N ALA A 52 -11.26 4.05 0.51
CA ALA A 52 -12.19 2.99 0.86
C ALA A 52 -11.50 1.89 1.67
N LEU A 53 -10.28 1.50 1.29
CA LEU A 53 -9.50 0.48 1.97
C LEU A 53 -9.09 0.89 3.39
N CYS A 54 -8.61 2.12 3.58
CA CYS A 54 -8.27 2.64 4.91
C CYS A 54 -9.50 2.71 5.82
N ALA A 55 -10.64 3.20 5.34
CA ALA A 55 -11.87 3.30 6.12
C ALA A 55 -12.45 1.93 6.48
N ALA A 56 -12.29 0.94 5.60
CA ALA A 56 -12.68 -0.43 5.85
C ALA A 56 -11.79 -1.12 6.90
N ALA A 57 -10.47 -0.97 6.76
CA ALA A 57 -9.52 -1.53 7.72
C ALA A 57 -9.78 -1.01 9.14
N ALA A 58 -10.00 0.30 9.27
CA ALA A 58 -10.35 0.90 10.56
C ALA A 58 -11.65 0.34 11.17
N ARG A 59 -12.65 -0.02 10.34
CA ARG A 59 -13.88 -0.68 10.82
C ARG A 59 -13.64 -2.11 11.25
N TYR A 60 -12.81 -2.86 10.52
CA TYR A 60 -12.47 -4.24 10.85
C TYR A 60 -11.71 -4.31 12.17
N ASP A 61 -10.75 -3.42 12.39
CA ASP A 61 -9.95 -3.39 13.62
C ASP A 61 -10.75 -2.89 14.85
N ALA A 62 -11.94 -2.32 14.64
CA ALA A 62 -12.83 -1.85 15.70
C ALA A 62 -13.86 -2.90 16.19
N VAL A 63 -13.85 -4.10 15.61
CA VAL A 63 -14.70 -5.26 15.97
C VAL A 63 -13.88 -6.27 16.76
#